data_AF-A0A7W7SUL5-F1
#
_entry.id   AF-A0A7W7SUL5-F1
#
_cell.length_a   1.000
_cell.length_b   1.000
_cell.length_c   1.000
_cell.angle_alpha   90.00
_cell.angle_beta   90.00
_cell.angle_gamma   90.00
#
_symmetry.space_group_name_H-M   'P 1'
#
loop_
_entity.id
_entity.type
_entity.pdbx_description
1 polymer ?
#
loop_
_entity_poly.entity_id
_entity_poly.type
_entity_poly.pdbx_seq_one_letter_code
_entity_poly.pdbx_strand_id
1 'polypeptide(L)'
;MSDLERTPEQAAREAGLREVSDVLLNIEQAIKRADRAQRTVSMTVGCDDLARMLTTASRNLETARKDLFQNAYFSADEPKLF
;
A
#
# COMPACT_ATOMS: atom_id res chain seq x y z
N MET A 1 -9.34 -30.56 -21.64
CA MET A 1 -9.26 -29.20 -21.06
C MET A 1 -7.77 -28.93 -20.91
N SER A 2 -7.15 -28.20 -21.85
CA SER A 2 -5.73 -27.87 -21.66
C SER A 2 -5.67 -26.82 -20.57
N ASP A 3 -5.03 -27.17 -19.47
CA ASP A 3 -4.39 -26.17 -18.62
C ASP A 3 -3.57 -25.28 -19.55
N LEU A 4 -4.03 -24.06 -19.78
CA LEU A 4 -3.22 -23.01 -20.39
C LEU A 4 -2.03 -22.85 -19.45
N GLU A 5 -0.92 -23.52 -19.76
CA GLU A 5 0.34 -23.34 -19.05
C GLU A 5 0.64 -21.84 -19.06
N ARG A 6 0.67 -21.24 -17.86
CA ARG A 6 1.03 -19.83 -17.73
C ARG A 6 2.40 -19.63 -18.34
N THR A 7 2.55 -18.59 -19.15
CA THR A 7 3.88 -18.26 -19.66
C THR A 7 4.78 -17.84 -18.48
N PRO A 8 6.11 -18.02 -18.56
CA PRO A 8 7.03 -17.55 -17.53
C PRO A 8 6.82 -16.07 -17.17
N GLU A 9 6.47 -15.23 -18.14
CA GLU A 9 6.16 -13.82 -17.95
C GLU A 9 4.88 -13.61 -17.13
N GLN A 10 3.82 -14.38 -17.40
CA GLN A 10 2.58 -14.34 -16.62
C GLN A 10 2.82 -14.76 -15.17
N ALA A 11 3.59 -15.84 -14.96
CA ALA A 11 3.96 -16.29 -13.61
C ALA A 11 4.82 -15.27 -12.86
N ALA A 12 5.80 -14.65 -13.53
CA ALA A 12 6.64 -13.61 -12.94
C ALA A 12 5.81 -12.35 -12.57
N ARG A 13 4.86 -11.97 -13.42
CA ARG A 13 3.96 -10.85 -13.14
C ARG A 13 3.04 -11.12 -11.96
N GLU A 14 2.42 -12.30 -11.89
CA GLU A 14 1.60 -12.70 -10.75
C GLU A 14 2.39 -12.67 -9.44
N ALA A 15 3.63 -13.16 -9.46
CA ALA A 15 4.52 -13.10 -8.31
C ALA A 15 4.81 -11.64 -7.89
N GLY A 16 5.14 -10.76 -8.84
CA GLY A 16 5.34 -9.34 -8.56
C GLY A 16 4.10 -8.65 -7.98
N LEU A 17 2.91 -8.94 -8.52
CA LEU A 17 1.65 -8.39 -8.01
C LEU A 17 1.33 -8.90 -6.59
N ARG A 18 1.75 -10.13 -6.26
CA ARG A 18 1.60 -10.68 -4.91
C ARG A 18 2.45 -9.90 -3.91
N GLU A 19 3.72 -9.66 -4.22
CA GLU A 19 4.60 -8.85 -3.37
C GLU A 19 4.05 -7.43 -3.19
N VAL A 20 3.53 -6.81 -4.26
CA VAL A 20 2.87 -5.50 -4.16
C VAL A 20 1.64 -5.55 -3.26
N SER A 21 0.83 -6.60 -3.35
CA SER A 21 -0.36 -6.79 -2.50
C SER A 21 0.02 -6.84 -1.02
N ASP A 22 1.09 -7.57 -0.70
CA ASP A 22 1.59 -7.71 0.67
C ASP A 22 2.12 -6.38 1.20
N VAL A 23 2.83 -5.61 0.38
CA VAL A 23 3.27 -4.25 0.74
C VAL A 23 2.08 -3.32 0.99
N LEU A 24 1.06 -3.35 0.13
CA LEU A 24 -0.16 -2.54 0.31
C LEU A 24 -0.87 -2.87 1.63
N LEU A 25 -0.95 -4.16 1.98
CA LEU A 25 -1.53 -4.61 3.24
C LEU A 25 -0.72 -4.09 4.43
N ASN A 26 0.61 -4.16 4.36
CA ASN A 26 1.49 -3.65 5.41
C ASN A 26 1.35 -2.14 5.60
N ILE A 27 1.25 -1.37 4.52
CA ILE A 27 1.02 0.07 4.56
C ILE A 27 -0.33 0.38 5.22
N GLU A 28 -1.39 -0.35 4.87
CA GLU A 28 -2.71 -0.18 5.50
C GLU A 28 -2.67 -0.45 7.01
N GLN A 29 -1.98 -1.52 7.42
CA GLN A 29 -1.81 -1.82 8.85
C GLN A 29 -1.00 -0.72 9.57
N ALA A 30 0.03 -0.16 8.92
CA ALA A 30 0.82 0.94 9.44
C ALA A 30 -0.01 2.21 9.62
N ILE A 31 -0.86 2.57 8.65
CA ILE A 31 -1.82 3.69 8.74
C ILE A 31 -2.73 3.51 9.96
N LYS A 32 -3.35 2.33 10.10
CA LYS A 32 -4.23 2.03 11.25
C LYS A 32 -3.51 2.13 12.59
N ARG A 33 -2.23 1.75 12.65
CA ARG A 33 -1.40 1.87 13.86
C ARG A 33 -1.06 3.34 14.14
N ALA A 34 -0.69 4.10 13.12
CA ALA A 34 -0.37 5.53 13.24
C ALA A 34 -1.58 6.34 13.73
N ASP A 35 -2.77 6.08 13.20
CA ASP A 35 -4.02 6.73 13.63
C ASP A 35 -4.35 6.42 15.10
N ARG A 36 -4.23 5.15 15.53
CA ARG A 36 -4.42 4.80 16.96
C ARG A 36 -3.39 5.48 17.86
N ALA A 37 -2.11 5.45 17.47
CA ALA A 37 -1.05 6.11 18.23
C ALA A 37 -1.28 7.62 18.31
N GLN A 38 -1.70 8.26 17.21
CA GLN A 38 -1.99 9.69 17.16
C GLN A 38 -3.07 10.06 18.16
N ARG A 39 -4.15 9.28 18.24
CA ARG A 39 -5.23 9.50 19.23
C ARG A 39 -4.71 9.43 20.65
N THR A 40 -3.94 8.40 20.99
CA THR A 40 -3.33 8.25 22.32
C THR A 40 -2.40 9.42 22.66
N VAL A 41 -1.52 9.79 21.73
CA VAL A 41 -0.53 10.87 21.92
C VAL A 41 -1.22 12.23 22.06
N SER A 42 -2.29 12.48 21.30
CA SER A 42 -3.06 13.74 21.36
C SER A 42 -3.76 13.99 22.71
N MET A 43 -3.96 12.94 23.51
CA MET A 43 -4.51 13.06 24.87
C MET A 43 -3.43 13.34 25.92
N THR A 44 -2.15 13.30 25.53
CA THR A 44 -1.01 13.47 26.45
C THR A 44 -0.53 14.91 26.42
N VAL A 45 -0.54 15.57 27.58
CA VAL A 45 -0.11 16.98 27.72
C VAL A 45 1.34 17.13 27.28
N GLY A 46 1.62 18.09 26.39
CA GLY A 46 2.95 18.40 25.89
C GLY A 46 3.42 17.51 24.73
N CYS A 47 2.55 16.66 24.17
CA CYS A 47 2.90 15.76 23.06
C CYS A 47 2.33 16.18 21.69
N ASP A 48 1.92 17.44 21.53
CA ASP A 48 1.31 17.93 20.28
C ASP A 48 2.20 17.73 19.05
N ASP A 49 3.52 17.92 19.20
CA ASP A 49 4.48 17.68 18.12
C ASP A 49 4.51 16.21 17.68
N LEU A 50 4.47 15.28 18.65
CA LEU A 50 4.43 13.85 18.36
C LEU A 50 3.13 13.46 17.65
N ALA A 51 1.99 14.03 18.05
CA ALA A 51 0.72 13.82 17.38
C ALA A 51 0.76 14.33 15.93
N ARG A 52 1.34 15.53 15.70
CA ARG A 52 1.57 16.07 14.34
C ARG A 52 2.47 15.18 13.50
N MET A 53 3.54 14.64 14.07
CA MET A 53 4.44 13.71 13.36
C MET A 53 3.70 12.44 12.92
N LEU A 54 2.86 11.88 13.79
CA LEU A 54 2.05 10.69 13.46
C LEU A 54 1.01 10.97 12.37
N THR A 55 0.36 12.14 12.41
CA THR A 55 -0.54 12.58 11.32
C THR A 55 0.20 12.70 9.99
N THR A 56 1.37 13.32 9.98
CA THR A 56 2.19 13.46 8.76
C THR A 56 2.64 12.10 8.22
N ALA A 57 3.09 11.20 9.10
CA ALA A 57 3.47 9.84 8.71
C ALA A 57 2.28 9.08 8.10
N SER A 58 1.09 9.16 8.70
CA SER A 58 -0.13 8.53 8.18
C SER A 58 -0.47 9.04 6.78
N ARG A 59 -0.41 10.35 6.54
CA ARG A 59 -0.66 10.95 5.22
C ARG A 59 0.34 10.48 4.17
N ASN A 60 1.63 10.45 4.53
CA ASN A 60 2.67 9.97 3.61
C ASN A 60 2.45 8.50 3.23
N LEU A 61 2.04 7.67 4.19
CA LEU A 61 1.68 6.27 3.93
C LEU A 61 0.44 6.14 3.03
N GLU A 62 -0.57 6.99 3.22
CA GLU A 62 -1.76 7.01 2.34
C GLU A 62 -1.41 7.38 0.90
N THR A 63 -0.56 8.39 0.70
CA THR A 63 -0.03 8.75 -0.62
C THR A 63 0.73 7.59 -1.25
N ALA A 64 1.69 7.00 -0.52
CA ALA A 64 2.46 5.86 -1.01
C ALA A 64 1.56 4.67 -1.37
N ARG A 65 0.52 4.39 -0.56
CA ARG A 65 -0.45 3.33 -0.83
C ARG A 65 -1.22 3.59 -2.12
N LYS A 66 -1.68 4.82 -2.32
CA LYS A 66 -2.44 5.23 -3.50
C LYS A 66 -1.58 5.11 -4.75
N ASP A 67 -0.37 5.64 -4.71
CA ASP A 67 0.55 5.64 -5.84
C ASP A 67 0.94 4.20 -6.21
N LEU A 68 1.24 3.36 -5.22
CA LEU A 68 1.57 1.95 -5.45
C LEU A 68 0.39 1.18 -6.06
N PHE A 69 -0.82 1.38 -5.54
CA PHE A 69 -2.03 0.74 -6.06
C PHE A 69 -2.34 1.19 -7.50
N GLN A 70 -2.25 2.49 -7.78
CA GLN A 70 -2.48 3.01 -9.12
C GLN A 70 -1.47 2.48 -10.13
N ASN A 71 -0.18 2.50 -9.79
CA ASN A 71 0.87 2.05 -10.72
C ASN A 71 0.89 0.53 -10.89
N ALA A 72 0.57 -0.25 -9.87
CA ALA A 72 0.60 -1.71 -9.98
C ALA A 72 -0.61 -2.30 -10.72
N TYR A 73 -1.80 -1.70 -10.57
CA TYR A 73 -3.04 -2.26 -11.09
C TYR A 73 -3.66 -1.46 -12.24
N PHE A 74 -3.24 -0.21 -12.45
CA PHE A 74 -3.83 0.69 -13.45
C PHE A 74 -2.79 1.41 -14.33
N SER A 75 -1.52 1.02 -14.30
CA SER A 75 -0.53 1.62 -15.20
C SER A 75 -0.95 1.45 -16.66
N ALA A 76 -0.82 2.54 -17.42
CA ALA A 76 -1.37 2.73 -18.76
C ALA A 76 -0.68 1.90 -19.86
N ASP A 77 0.32 1.09 -19.52
CA ASP A 77 1.23 0.45 -20.48
C ASP A 77 0.97 -1.03 -20.72
N GLU A 78 -0.21 -1.54 -20.39
CA GLU A 78 -0.64 -2.81 -20.97
C GLU A 78 -1.62 -2.63 -22.11
N PRO A 79 -1.25 -3.07 -23.34
CA PRO A 79 -2.21 -3.18 -24.41
C PRO A 79 -3.32 -4.10 -23.93
N LYS A 80 -4.57 -3.62 -24.02
CA LYS A 80 -5.76 -4.45 -23.87
C LYS A 80 -5.67 -5.60 -24.87
N LEU A 81 -5.16 -6.74 -24.43
CA LEU A 81 -5.22 -8.00 -25.14
C LEU A 81 -6.31 -8.82 -24.49
N PHE A 82 -7.56 -8.42 -24.75
CA PHE A 82 -8.73 -9.28 -24.96
C PHE A 82 -9.76 -8.48 -25.76
#